data_AF-A0A4X2KTA3-F1
#
_entry.id   AF-A0A4X2KTA3-F1
#
_cell.length_a   1.000
_cell.length_b   1.000
_cell.length_c   1.000
_cell.angle_alpha   90.00
_cell.angle_beta   90.00
_cell.angle_gamma   90.00
#
_symmetry.space_group_name_H-M   'P 1'
#
loop_
_entity.id
_entity.type
_entity.pdbx_description
1 polymer ?
#
loop_
_entity_poly.entity_id
_entity_poly.type
_entity_poly.pdbx_seq_one_letter_code
_entity_poly.pdbx_strand_id
1 'polypeptide(L)'
;MFKRSKPSATDRKREIFVQGATQPILKNDLRNFHALSQLVLSAGGLKPTPVVKHSKSAHFEIEILDAQTRKQICIVDKVSPTSTIHDVKHKFHKACGPFLKDYVNIQSIAASSIVTLYFTDLGQQVSWTTVFLAEYAGPLLIYLIFYMRLTYIYDAKESSRRLRHPVVHLACFCHCLHYARYLLETLFVHKLSGEHTPLKNLIKGCAFYWGFTSWIAYYINHPQYTPPSFGNRQVTISVLNFLICEAGNHFINVVLAHPNHTGSNACFPSPTYNPFTWLFMLVSCPNYTYEIGSWISFTVMTQTLPGKMIVRFFDK
;
A
#
# COMPACT_ATOMS: atom_id res chain seq x y z
N MET A 1 33.32 14.64 46.96
CA MET A 1 32.68 15.38 48.05
C MET A 1 31.18 15.08 47.99
N PHE A 2 30.72 14.20 48.90
CA PHE A 2 29.34 13.89 49.36
C PHE A 2 28.20 13.62 48.34
N LYS A 3 27.30 12.64 48.52
CA LYS A 3 27.22 11.40 49.33
C LYS A 3 26.00 10.62 48.81
N ARG A 4 26.10 9.30 48.88
CA ARG A 4 25.09 8.26 48.58
C ARG A 4 24.12 8.12 49.76
N SER A 5 22.82 7.91 49.52
CA SER A 5 21.90 7.31 50.51
C SER A 5 20.63 6.72 49.89
N LYS A 6 20.53 5.39 49.90
CA LYS A 6 19.35 4.59 50.32
C LYS A 6 19.62 4.17 51.79
N PRO A 7 18.68 3.67 52.63
CA PRO A 7 17.48 2.87 52.30
C PRO A 7 16.23 3.08 53.22
N SER A 8 15.11 2.43 52.90
CA SER A 8 14.45 1.42 53.75
C SER A 8 12.98 1.20 53.35
N ALA A 9 12.57 -0.06 53.41
CA ALA A 9 11.21 -0.53 53.21
C ALA A 9 10.47 -0.58 54.56
N THR A 10 9.17 -0.30 54.54
CA THR A 10 8.23 -0.84 55.55
C THR A 10 6.85 -0.98 54.92
N ASP A 11 6.30 -2.18 55.12
CA ASP A 11 4.96 -2.64 54.79
C ASP A 11 3.82 -1.72 55.25
N ARG A 12 2.78 -1.59 54.40
CA ARG A 12 1.40 -1.60 54.88
C ARG A 12 0.41 -2.03 53.80
N LYS A 13 -0.06 -3.27 53.92
CA LYS A 13 -1.33 -3.74 53.34
C LYS A 13 -2.51 -3.02 54.00
N ARG A 14 -3.45 -2.49 53.21
CA ARG A 14 -4.89 -2.79 53.34
C ARG A 14 -5.67 -2.36 52.09
N GLU A 15 -6.65 -3.19 51.79
CA GLU A 15 -7.44 -3.34 50.58
C GLU A 15 -8.43 -2.21 50.33
N ILE A 16 -8.71 -1.92 49.05
CA ILE A 16 -10.04 -1.54 48.57
C ILE A 16 -10.33 -2.36 47.32
N PHE A 17 -11.47 -3.03 47.35
CA PHE A 17 -12.05 -3.90 46.34
C PHE A 17 -12.74 -3.07 45.24
N VAL A 18 -12.99 -3.72 44.08
CA VAL A 18 -14.14 -3.53 43.14
C VAL A 18 -13.74 -3.35 41.66
N GLN A 19 -14.03 -4.42 40.91
CA GLN A 19 -14.52 -4.53 39.52
C GLN A 19 -13.74 -3.94 38.33
N GLY A 20 -13.41 -4.86 37.40
CA GLY A 20 -14.00 -4.77 36.05
C GLY A 20 -13.03 -4.72 34.87
N ALA A 21 -13.31 -5.58 33.89
CA ALA A 21 -12.90 -5.52 32.48
C ALA A 21 -11.52 -6.07 32.09
N THR A 22 -11.53 -7.40 31.96
CA THR A 22 -10.81 -8.24 31.00
C THR A 22 -10.56 -7.55 29.64
N GLN A 23 -9.30 -7.38 29.24
CA GLN A 23 -8.93 -7.23 27.83
C GLN A 23 -9.02 -8.60 27.15
N PRO A 24 -9.76 -8.76 26.03
CA PRO A 24 -9.66 -9.98 25.25
C PRO A 24 -8.50 -9.87 24.25
N ILE A 25 -7.59 -10.80 24.46
CA ILE A 25 -6.56 -11.32 23.59
C ILE A 25 -7.01 -11.44 22.13
N LEU A 26 -6.16 -10.88 21.26
CA LEU A 26 -5.84 -11.25 19.88
C LEU A 26 -6.26 -12.69 19.51
N LYS A 27 -7.48 -12.86 18.97
CA LYS A 27 -7.90 -14.11 18.31
C LYS A 27 -9.03 -13.80 17.34
N ASN A 28 -8.77 -14.07 16.05
CA ASN A 28 -9.68 -14.16 14.89
C ASN A 28 -9.56 -13.05 13.82
N ASP A 29 -8.41 -12.96 13.16
CA ASP A 29 -8.33 -12.29 11.84
C ASP A 29 -7.74 -13.18 10.73
N LEU A 30 -7.71 -14.51 10.93
CA LEU A 30 -7.19 -15.46 9.94
C LEU A 30 -8.28 -16.25 9.19
N ARG A 31 -9.54 -15.84 9.28
CA ARG A 31 -10.66 -16.43 8.54
C ARG A 31 -11.57 -15.30 8.07
N ASN A 32 -11.30 -14.77 6.89
CA ASN A 32 -12.31 -14.29 5.93
C ASN A 32 -11.62 -13.84 4.63
N PHE A 33 -11.08 -14.79 3.86
CA PHE A 33 -10.83 -14.60 2.43
C PHE A 33 -12.14 -14.68 1.64
N HIS A 34 -13.17 -13.96 2.08
CA HIS A 34 -14.40 -13.81 1.31
C HIS A 34 -14.34 -12.49 0.55
N ALA A 35 -14.30 -12.63 -0.78
CA ALA A 35 -14.46 -11.59 -1.76
C ALA A 35 -15.76 -10.82 -1.53
N LEU A 36 -15.71 -9.77 -0.71
CA LEU A 36 -16.83 -8.84 -0.56
C LEU A 36 -16.67 -7.78 -1.65
N SER A 37 -17.54 -7.84 -2.66
CA SER A 37 -17.74 -6.70 -3.54
C SER A 37 -18.29 -5.54 -2.72
N GLN A 38 -17.65 -4.37 -2.82
CA GLN A 38 -18.14 -3.17 -2.14
C GLN A 38 -19.09 -2.42 -3.05
N LEU A 39 -20.22 -2.03 -2.47
CA LEU A 39 -21.30 -1.35 -3.18
C LEU A 39 -21.47 0.04 -2.62
N VAL A 40 -21.74 1.00 -3.48
CA VAL A 40 -21.70 2.41 -3.07
C VAL A 40 -22.99 3.09 -3.48
N LEU A 41 -23.56 3.86 -2.55
CA LEU A 41 -24.73 4.70 -2.79
C LEU A 41 -24.31 6.18 -2.87
N SER A 42 -24.81 6.91 -3.86
CA SER A 42 -24.65 8.36 -4.03
C SER A 42 -26.01 9.03 -4.23
N ALA A 43 -26.19 10.26 -3.75
CA ALA A 43 -27.41 11.03 -3.94
C ALA A 43 -27.36 11.82 -5.25
N GLY A 44 -28.47 11.89 -5.98
CA GLY A 44 -28.59 12.75 -7.16
C GLY A 44 -28.62 14.23 -6.78
N GLY A 45 -27.85 15.07 -7.46
CA GLY A 45 -28.03 16.52 -7.40
C GLY A 45 -28.93 16.98 -8.54
N LEU A 46 -30.00 17.75 -8.25
CA LEU A 46 -30.32 19.02 -8.92
C LEU A 46 -31.69 19.64 -8.53
N LYS A 47 -31.63 20.98 -8.48
CA LYS A 47 -32.62 22.06 -8.45
C LYS A 47 -33.74 22.05 -7.37
N PRO A 48 -33.78 23.07 -6.49
CA PRO A 48 -34.87 23.23 -5.54
C PRO A 48 -36.09 23.84 -6.23
N THR A 49 -37.22 23.14 -6.15
CA THR A 49 -38.55 23.71 -6.40
C THR A 49 -39.29 23.71 -5.07
N PRO A 50 -39.95 24.82 -4.67
CA PRO A 50 -40.65 24.86 -3.40
C PRO A 50 -41.95 24.05 -3.52
N VAL A 51 -42.48 23.52 -2.40
CA VAL A 51 -43.85 23.76 -1.91
C VAL A 51 -44.39 22.65 -0.97
N VAL A 52 -44.96 23.15 0.13
CA VAL A 52 -46.08 22.69 1.00
C VAL A 52 -45.93 21.48 1.93
N LYS A 53 -46.06 21.81 3.22
CA LYS A 53 -46.34 20.92 4.35
C LYS A 53 -47.77 20.39 4.29
N HIS A 54 -47.94 19.07 4.27
CA HIS A 54 -49.12 18.43 4.84
C HIS A 54 -48.72 17.28 5.77
N SER A 55 -49.28 17.35 6.98
CA SER A 55 -49.08 16.44 8.11
C SER A 55 -49.88 15.14 7.90
N LYS A 56 -49.22 14.08 7.42
CA LYS A 56 -49.52 12.66 7.70
C LYS A 56 -48.18 11.93 7.63
N SER A 57 -47.91 11.02 8.58
CA SER A 57 -46.65 10.26 8.74
C SER A 57 -45.87 10.13 7.43
N ALA A 58 -44.87 11.00 7.24
CA ALA A 58 -44.19 11.16 5.97
C ALA A 58 -43.29 9.95 5.75
N HIS A 59 -43.80 8.96 5.03
CA HIS A 59 -43.00 7.84 4.58
C HIS A 59 -42.29 8.26 3.30
N PHE A 60 -40.98 7.98 3.22
CA PHE A 60 -40.21 8.20 2.00
C PHE A 60 -40.21 6.94 1.14
N GLU A 61 -40.25 7.14 -0.17
CA GLU A 61 -39.99 6.13 -1.19
C GLU A 61 -38.54 6.32 -1.67
N ILE A 62 -37.74 5.25 -1.66
CA ILE A 62 -36.34 5.32 -2.08
C ILE A 62 -36.15 4.50 -3.34
N GLU A 63 -35.85 5.18 -4.44
CA GLU A 63 -35.50 4.55 -5.69
C GLU A 63 -33.99 4.31 -5.75
N ILE A 64 -33.58 3.06 -5.96
CA ILE A 64 -32.18 2.71 -6.17
C ILE A 64 -31.97 2.43 -7.66
N LEU A 65 -31.20 3.28 -8.31
CA LEU A 65 -30.82 3.18 -9.73
C LEU A 65 -29.38 2.74 -9.85
N ASP A 66 -29.04 1.97 -10.88
CA ASP A 66 -27.65 1.76 -11.27
C ASP A 66 -27.04 3.08 -11.77
N ALA A 67 -25.85 3.44 -11.27
CA ALA A 67 -25.22 4.72 -11.57
C ALA A 67 -24.83 4.89 -13.05
N GLN A 68 -24.49 3.78 -13.72
CA GLN A 68 -24.01 3.79 -15.11
C GLN A 68 -25.16 3.67 -16.11
N THR A 69 -26.02 2.68 -15.91
CA THR A 69 -27.11 2.35 -16.83
C THR A 69 -28.39 3.12 -16.56
N ARG A 70 -28.48 3.81 -15.40
CA ARG A 70 -29.69 4.50 -14.91
C ARG A 70 -30.91 3.57 -14.83
N LYS A 71 -30.69 2.26 -14.86
CA LYS A 71 -31.75 1.26 -14.77
C LYS A 71 -32.15 1.11 -13.30
N GLN A 72 -33.45 1.03 -13.05
CA GLN A 72 -33.99 0.78 -11.72
C GLN A 72 -33.59 -0.61 -11.23
N ILE A 73 -32.95 -0.65 -10.06
CA ILE A 73 -32.55 -1.89 -9.39
C ILE A 73 -33.67 -2.30 -8.42
N CYS A 74 -34.15 -1.37 -7.58
CA CYS A 74 -35.28 -1.61 -6.69
C CYS A 74 -35.90 -0.31 -6.16
N ILE A 75 -37.11 -0.44 -5.60
CA ILE A 75 -37.81 0.60 -4.84
C ILE A 75 -37.93 0.11 -3.40
N VAL A 76 -37.57 0.96 -2.43
CA VAL A 76 -37.79 0.70 -1.01
C VAL A 76 -38.89 1.63 -0.51
N ASP A 77 -40.08 1.07 -0.36
CA ASP A 77 -41.25 1.79 0.13
C ASP A 77 -41.28 1.90 1.66
N LYS A 78 -42.02 2.90 2.16
CA LYS A 78 -42.37 3.05 3.58
C LYS A 78 -41.14 3.24 4.49
N VAL A 79 -40.16 4.02 4.05
CA VAL A 79 -38.98 4.32 4.88
C VAL A 79 -39.30 5.45 5.85
N SER A 80 -39.04 5.22 7.15
CA SER A 80 -39.24 6.23 8.20
C SER A 80 -38.24 7.40 8.03
N PRO A 81 -38.64 8.65 8.27
CA PRO A 81 -37.77 9.83 8.21
C PRO A 81 -36.51 9.76 9.08
N THR A 82 -36.59 9.02 10.19
CA THR A 82 -35.50 8.85 11.16
C THR A 82 -34.54 7.74 10.76
N SER A 83 -34.82 7.01 9.68
CA SER A 83 -33.94 5.92 9.24
C SER A 83 -32.64 6.51 8.69
N THR A 84 -31.55 5.85 9.01
CA THR A 84 -30.22 6.19 8.52
C THR A 84 -29.95 5.50 7.19
N ILE A 85 -28.90 5.94 6.50
CA ILE A 85 -28.40 5.23 5.32
C ILE A 85 -27.96 3.81 5.68
N HIS A 86 -27.45 3.58 6.89
CA HIS A 86 -27.17 2.24 7.38
C HIS A 86 -28.42 1.34 7.37
N ASP A 87 -29.58 1.85 7.79
CA ASP A 87 -30.82 1.08 7.83
C ASP A 87 -31.34 0.74 6.42
N VAL A 88 -31.17 1.66 5.47
CA VAL A 88 -31.48 1.42 4.04
C VAL A 88 -30.54 0.38 3.44
N LYS A 89 -29.23 0.51 3.74
CA LYS A 89 -28.22 -0.46 3.35
C LYS A 89 -28.46 -1.85 3.95
N HIS A 90 -29.01 -1.95 5.16
CA HIS A 90 -29.32 -3.23 5.80
C HIS A 90 -30.58 -3.89 5.21
N LYS A 91 -31.59 -3.10 4.80
CA LYS A 91 -32.75 -3.61 4.05
C LYS A 91 -32.35 -4.12 2.67
N PHE A 92 -31.28 -3.57 2.11
CA PHE A 92 -30.61 -4.10 0.92
C PHE A 92 -29.71 -5.28 1.35
N HIS A 93 -30.00 -6.52 0.94
CA HIS A 93 -29.26 -7.72 1.40
C HIS A 93 -27.78 -7.81 0.95
N LYS A 94 -27.15 -6.69 0.55
CA LYS A 94 -25.81 -6.65 -0.05
C LYS A 94 -24.99 -5.54 0.60
N ALA A 95 -23.82 -5.89 1.13
CA ALA A 95 -22.97 -4.98 1.91
C ALA A 95 -22.51 -3.77 1.08
N CYS A 96 -22.82 -2.56 1.56
CA CYS A 96 -22.51 -1.30 0.89
C CYS A 96 -21.38 -0.54 1.61
N GLY A 97 -20.26 -0.30 0.92
CA GLY A 97 -19.19 0.64 1.30
C GLY A 97 -19.58 2.12 1.14
N PRO A 98 -18.66 3.06 1.40
CA PRO A 98 -19.04 4.47 1.57
C PRO A 98 -18.85 5.30 0.28
N PHE A 99 -19.93 5.93 -0.18
CA PHE A 99 -19.90 7.32 -0.72
C PHE A 99 -20.83 8.23 0.08
N LEU A 100 -21.92 7.69 0.64
CA LEU A 100 -22.70 8.33 1.68
C LEU A 100 -22.31 7.78 3.06
N LYS A 101 -22.11 8.69 4.02
CA LYS A 101 -21.82 8.37 5.42
C LYS A 101 -23.00 7.62 6.04
N ASP A 102 -22.72 6.49 6.68
CA ASP A 102 -23.75 5.57 7.20
C ASP A 102 -24.69 6.21 8.22
N TYR A 103 -24.21 7.21 8.95
CA TYR A 103 -24.94 7.95 9.98
C TYR A 103 -25.84 9.08 9.45
N VAL A 104 -25.86 9.32 8.13
CA VAL A 104 -26.66 10.41 7.57
C VAL A 104 -28.13 10.01 7.54
N ASN A 105 -28.98 10.85 8.12
CA ASN A 105 -30.43 10.67 8.13
C ASN A 105 -31.02 10.96 6.76
N ILE A 106 -31.97 10.16 6.32
CA ILE A 106 -32.62 10.29 5.00
C ILE A 106 -33.30 11.65 4.84
N GLN A 107 -33.88 12.18 5.93
CA GLN A 107 -34.49 13.52 5.95
C GLN A 107 -33.51 14.64 5.59
N SER A 108 -32.20 14.47 5.83
CA SER A 108 -31.20 15.48 5.47
C SER A 108 -30.83 15.50 3.98
N ILE A 109 -31.21 14.44 3.24
CA ILE A 109 -30.93 14.26 1.82
C ILE A 109 -32.22 14.41 0.99
N ALA A 110 -33.37 14.11 1.60
CA ALA A 110 -34.66 14.13 0.94
C ALA A 110 -35.16 15.57 0.70
N ALA A 111 -35.17 15.98 -0.57
CA ALA A 111 -35.80 17.23 -1.01
C ALA A 111 -37.32 17.06 -1.30
N SER A 112 -37.81 15.82 -1.44
CA SER A 112 -39.20 15.47 -1.73
C SER A 112 -39.55 14.11 -1.08
N SER A 113 -40.80 13.63 -1.25
CA SER A 113 -41.24 12.31 -0.77
C SER A 113 -40.52 11.12 -1.43
N ILE A 114 -39.73 11.37 -2.49
CA ILE A 114 -38.99 10.37 -3.26
C ILE A 114 -37.49 10.69 -3.18
N VAL A 115 -36.68 9.75 -2.75
CA VAL A 115 -35.21 9.87 -2.68
C VAL A 115 -34.58 8.92 -3.68
N THR A 116 -33.90 9.47 -4.68
CA THR A 116 -33.17 8.67 -5.66
C THR A 116 -31.72 8.46 -5.22
N LEU A 117 -31.33 7.21 -5.01
CA LEU A 117 -29.97 6.79 -4.72
C LEU A 117 -29.36 6.07 -5.94
N TYR A 118 -28.11 6.39 -6.24
CA TYR A 118 -27.34 5.76 -7.31
C TYR A 118 -26.41 4.72 -6.74
N PHE A 119 -26.51 3.51 -7.25
CA PHE A 119 -25.75 2.34 -6.87
C PHE A 119 -24.57 2.12 -7.83
N THR A 120 -23.36 1.95 -7.29
CA THR A 120 -22.17 1.55 -8.05
C THR A 120 -21.55 0.30 -7.43
N ASP A 121 -21.34 -0.75 -8.23
CA ASP A 121 -20.53 -1.91 -7.82
C ASP A 121 -19.06 -1.64 -8.10
N LEU A 122 -18.23 -1.60 -7.05
CA LEU A 122 -16.78 -1.40 -7.16
C LEU A 122 -16.02 -2.71 -7.41
N GLY A 123 -16.71 -3.85 -7.41
CA GLY A 123 -16.11 -5.18 -7.52
C GLY A 123 -15.35 -5.60 -6.26
N GLN A 124 -14.64 -6.73 -6.33
CA GLN A 124 -13.86 -7.26 -5.21
C GLN A 124 -12.78 -6.27 -4.78
N GLN A 125 -12.80 -5.92 -3.49
CA GLN A 125 -11.88 -4.97 -2.89
C GLN A 125 -10.81 -5.68 -2.06
N VAL A 126 -9.63 -5.08 -1.98
CA VAL A 126 -8.49 -5.56 -1.19
C VAL A 126 -7.88 -4.37 -0.44
N SER A 127 -7.39 -4.60 0.78
CA SER A 127 -6.74 -3.54 1.56
C SER A 127 -5.46 -3.05 0.89
N TRP A 128 -5.16 -1.76 0.99
CA TRP A 128 -3.92 -1.20 0.44
C TRP A 128 -2.66 -1.85 1.03
N THR A 129 -2.68 -2.21 2.31
CA THR A 129 -1.59 -2.94 2.96
C THR A 129 -1.34 -4.27 2.26
N THR A 130 -2.39 -5.06 2.02
CA THR A 130 -2.28 -6.32 1.29
C THR A 130 -1.76 -6.10 -0.13
N VAL A 131 -2.19 -5.02 -0.79
CA VAL A 131 -1.73 -4.69 -2.15
C VAL A 131 -0.23 -4.48 -2.19
N PHE A 132 0.29 -3.54 -1.38
CA PHE A 132 1.72 -3.25 -1.36
C PHE A 132 2.56 -4.44 -0.90
N LEU A 133 2.11 -5.19 0.11
CA LEU A 133 2.83 -6.39 0.56
C LEU A 133 2.92 -7.44 -0.54
N ALA A 134 1.84 -7.71 -1.27
CA ALA A 134 1.85 -8.69 -2.36
C ALA A 134 2.69 -8.20 -3.56
N GLU A 135 2.58 -6.91 -3.90
CA GLU A 135 3.37 -6.30 -4.96
C GLU A 135 4.87 -6.37 -4.70
N TYR A 136 5.32 -6.19 -3.45
CA TYR A 136 6.74 -6.16 -3.07
C TYR A 136 7.30 -7.52 -2.62
N ALA A 137 6.48 -8.42 -2.07
CA ALA A 137 6.93 -9.76 -1.68
C ALA A 137 7.27 -10.63 -2.89
N GLY A 138 6.52 -10.49 -3.99
CA GLY A 138 6.77 -11.25 -5.21
C GLY A 138 8.16 -11.01 -5.80
N PRO A 139 8.58 -9.76 -6.09
CA PRO A 139 9.92 -9.46 -6.55
C PRO A 139 11.04 -10.06 -5.69
N LEU A 140 10.90 -9.99 -4.36
CA LEU A 140 11.86 -10.58 -3.44
C LEU A 140 12.00 -12.10 -3.66
N LEU A 141 10.87 -12.83 -3.67
CA LEU A 141 10.86 -14.28 -3.84
C LEU A 141 11.29 -14.71 -5.25
N ILE A 142 10.79 -14.03 -6.27
CA ILE A 142 11.08 -14.31 -7.68
C ILE A 142 12.56 -14.15 -7.95
N TYR A 143 13.19 -13.05 -7.50
CA TYR A 143 14.62 -12.85 -7.70
C TYR A 143 15.43 -13.98 -7.07
N LEU A 144 15.08 -14.41 -5.84
CA LEU A 144 15.74 -15.53 -5.17
C LEU A 144 15.61 -16.84 -5.95
N ILE A 145 14.45 -17.12 -6.55
CA ILE A 145 14.25 -18.31 -7.41
C ILE A 145 15.22 -18.31 -8.60
N PHE A 146 15.37 -17.17 -9.30
CA PHE A 146 16.34 -17.06 -10.40
C PHE A 146 17.78 -17.18 -9.90
N TYR A 147 18.09 -16.59 -8.75
CA TYR A 147 19.42 -16.69 -8.13
C TYR A 147 19.83 -18.14 -7.83
N MET A 148 18.88 -19.00 -7.44
CA MET A 148 19.13 -20.44 -7.22
C MET A 148 19.55 -21.19 -8.49
N ARG A 149 19.30 -20.63 -9.68
CA ARG A 149 19.56 -21.25 -11.00
C ARG A 149 18.96 -22.65 -11.13
N LEU A 150 17.64 -22.76 -10.91
CA LEU A 150 16.92 -24.03 -11.07
C LEU A 150 17.08 -24.57 -12.50
N THR A 151 17.20 -25.90 -12.63
CA THR A 151 17.48 -26.60 -13.90
C THR A 151 16.35 -26.49 -14.94
N TYR A 152 15.15 -26.07 -14.52
CA TYR A 152 14.04 -25.78 -15.44
C TYR A 152 14.17 -24.39 -16.10
N ILE A 153 14.92 -23.47 -15.49
CA ILE A 153 15.08 -22.09 -15.96
C ILE A 153 16.36 -21.95 -16.79
N TYR A 154 17.45 -22.59 -16.35
CA TYR A 154 18.74 -22.56 -17.03
C TYR A 154 19.27 -23.96 -17.27
N ASP A 155 20.08 -24.14 -18.32
CA ASP A 155 20.72 -25.41 -18.62
C ASP A 155 21.54 -25.90 -17.40
N ALA A 156 21.26 -27.13 -16.96
CA ALA A 156 21.89 -27.76 -15.81
C ALA A 156 23.41 -27.96 -15.99
N LYS A 157 23.86 -28.31 -17.21
CA LYS A 157 25.28 -28.47 -17.54
C LYS A 157 26.00 -27.13 -17.50
N GLU A 158 25.37 -26.06 -17.97
CA GLU A 158 26.01 -24.74 -17.93
C GLU A 158 26.03 -24.15 -16.52
N SER A 159 24.93 -24.33 -15.77
CA SER A 159 24.80 -23.83 -14.40
C SER A 159 25.76 -24.51 -13.42
N SER A 160 26.04 -25.81 -13.62
CA SER A 160 27.00 -26.57 -12.80
C SER A 160 28.45 -26.26 -13.13
N ARG A 161 28.76 -25.94 -14.40
CA ARG A 161 30.13 -25.66 -14.84
C ARG A 161 30.59 -24.23 -14.58
N ARG A 162 29.66 -23.27 -14.50
CA ARG A 162 29.99 -21.84 -14.35
C ARG A 162 29.67 -21.33 -12.94
N LEU A 163 30.72 -20.97 -12.21
CA LEU A 163 30.62 -20.24 -10.94
C LEU A 163 29.93 -18.89 -11.12
N ARG A 164 29.18 -18.44 -10.10
CA ARG A 164 28.56 -17.12 -10.09
C ARG A 164 29.62 -16.05 -9.87
N HIS A 165 29.57 -14.97 -10.64
CA HIS A 165 30.44 -13.82 -10.41
C HIS A 165 30.05 -13.10 -9.11
N PRO A 166 31.00 -12.49 -8.37
CA PRO A 166 30.71 -11.72 -7.16
C PRO A 166 29.61 -10.66 -7.34
N VAL A 167 29.54 -10.03 -8.52
CA VAL A 167 28.51 -9.04 -8.87
C VAL A 167 27.10 -9.61 -8.83
N VAL A 168 26.91 -10.89 -9.15
CA VAL A 168 25.59 -11.55 -9.07
C VAL A 168 25.14 -11.68 -7.62
N HIS A 169 26.06 -11.99 -6.71
CA HIS A 169 25.77 -12.03 -5.27
C HIS A 169 25.43 -10.64 -4.71
N LEU A 170 26.18 -9.62 -5.13
CA LEU A 170 25.89 -8.22 -4.75
C LEU A 170 24.56 -7.74 -5.33
N ALA A 171 24.23 -8.11 -6.57
CA ALA A 171 22.95 -7.80 -7.17
C ALA A 171 21.79 -8.46 -6.42
N CYS A 172 21.94 -9.74 -6.04
CA CYS A 172 20.96 -10.42 -5.19
C CYS A 172 20.79 -9.71 -3.85
N PHE A 173 21.90 -9.37 -3.18
CA PHE A 173 21.87 -8.64 -1.92
C PHE A 173 21.17 -7.29 -2.04
N CYS A 174 21.56 -6.45 -3.01
CA CYS A 174 20.96 -5.13 -3.22
C CYS A 174 19.47 -5.22 -3.54
N HIS A 175 19.07 -6.15 -4.42
CA HIS A 175 17.66 -6.35 -4.78
C HIS A 175 16.85 -6.84 -3.57
N CYS A 176 17.39 -7.77 -2.79
CA CYS A 176 16.73 -8.25 -1.57
C CYS A 176 16.60 -7.13 -0.53
N LEU A 177 17.66 -6.35 -0.31
CA LEU A 177 17.66 -5.22 0.62
C LEU A 177 16.58 -4.20 0.23
N HIS A 178 16.49 -3.86 -1.05
CA HIS A 178 15.51 -2.91 -1.57
C HIS A 178 14.07 -3.34 -1.31
N TYR A 179 13.69 -4.55 -1.71
CA TYR A 179 12.32 -5.04 -1.49
C TYR A 179 12.05 -5.37 -0.02
N ALA A 180 13.06 -5.79 0.75
CA ALA A 180 12.92 -5.94 2.20
C ALA A 180 12.63 -4.59 2.86
N ARG A 181 13.31 -3.50 2.46
CA ARG A 181 13.01 -2.15 2.93
C ARG A 181 11.57 -1.77 2.60
N TYR A 182 11.11 -1.94 1.36
CA TYR A 182 9.72 -1.65 0.98
C TYR A 182 8.68 -2.41 1.82
N LEU A 183 8.93 -3.70 2.09
CA LEU A 183 8.07 -4.51 2.95
C LEU A 183 8.04 -3.98 4.39
N LEU A 184 9.21 -3.71 4.97
CA LEU A 184 9.32 -3.17 6.31
C LEU A 184 8.70 -1.77 6.43
N GLU A 185 8.92 -0.89 5.46
CA GLU A 185 8.32 0.43 5.41
C GLU A 185 6.80 0.37 5.28
N THR A 186 6.27 -0.53 4.44
CA THR A 186 4.83 -0.77 4.31
C THR A 186 4.22 -1.22 5.64
N LEU A 187 4.92 -2.06 6.41
CA LEU A 187 4.43 -2.59 7.69
C LEU A 187 4.56 -1.60 8.86
N PHE A 188 5.66 -0.85 8.91
CA PHE A 188 6.06 -0.11 10.12
C PHE A 188 6.13 1.40 9.96
N VAL A 189 6.24 1.92 8.74
CA VAL A 189 6.44 3.35 8.48
C VAL A 189 5.20 3.97 7.84
N HIS A 190 4.64 3.36 6.80
CA HIS A 190 3.55 3.93 6.04
C HIS A 190 2.23 3.89 6.79
N LYS A 191 1.53 5.04 6.83
CA LYS A 191 0.15 5.15 7.33
C LYS A 191 -0.79 5.16 6.13
N LEU A 192 -1.27 3.98 5.75
CA LEU A 192 -2.17 3.81 4.62
C LEU A 192 -3.60 4.19 5.04
N SER A 193 -4.06 5.36 4.60
CA SER A 193 -5.35 5.95 4.99
C SER A 193 -6.51 5.63 4.04
N GLY A 194 -6.22 5.12 2.83
CA GLY A 194 -7.23 4.51 1.97
C GLY A 194 -7.51 3.10 2.46
N GLU A 195 -8.76 2.76 2.75
CA GLU A 195 -9.05 1.43 3.31
C GLU A 195 -8.91 0.34 2.25
N HIS A 196 -9.33 0.60 1.00
CA HIS A 196 -9.48 -0.45 -0.01
C HIS A 196 -9.22 0.04 -1.45
N THR A 197 -8.84 -0.90 -2.32
CA THR A 197 -8.67 -0.70 -3.78
C THR A 197 -9.20 -1.91 -4.56
N PRO A 198 -9.66 -1.74 -5.82
CA PRO A 198 -10.11 -2.86 -6.63
C PRO A 198 -9.03 -3.93 -6.82
N LEU A 199 -9.39 -5.21 -6.71
CA LEU A 199 -8.48 -6.35 -6.91
C LEU A 199 -7.73 -6.29 -8.25
N LYS A 200 -8.34 -5.73 -9.28
CA LYS A 200 -7.70 -5.55 -10.60
C LYS A 200 -6.43 -4.70 -10.53
N ASN A 201 -6.34 -3.75 -9.59
CA ASN A 201 -5.14 -2.94 -9.40
C ASN A 201 -4.00 -3.76 -8.81
N LEU A 202 -4.28 -4.59 -7.79
CA LEU A 202 -3.32 -5.54 -7.25
C LEU A 202 -2.78 -6.48 -8.33
N ILE A 203 -3.65 -7.08 -9.16
CA ILE A 203 -3.20 -7.99 -10.23
C ILE A 203 -2.29 -7.26 -11.22
N LYS A 204 -2.63 -6.03 -11.61
CA LYS A 204 -1.81 -5.22 -12.51
C LYS A 204 -0.46 -4.86 -11.90
N GLY A 205 -0.44 -4.42 -10.64
CA GLY A 205 0.78 -4.08 -9.92
C GLY A 205 1.69 -5.30 -9.77
N CYS A 206 1.16 -6.43 -9.31
CA CYS A 206 1.92 -7.68 -9.24
C CYS A 206 2.45 -8.09 -10.61
N ALA A 207 1.61 -8.13 -11.65
CA ALA A 207 2.07 -8.53 -12.99
C ALA A 207 3.22 -7.64 -13.50
N PHE A 208 3.14 -6.34 -13.27
CA PHE A 208 4.18 -5.39 -13.65
C PHE A 208 5.49 -5.62 -12.88
N TYR A 209 5.45 -5.57 -11.54
CA TYR A 209 6.65 -5.70 -10.72
C TYR A 209 7.27 -7.10 -10.82
N TRP A 210 6.45 -8.14 -10.75
CA TRP A 210 6.92 -9.53 -10.79
C TRP A 210 7.52 -9.87 -12.16
N GLY A 211 6.88 -9.39 -13.24
CA GLY A 211 7.38 -9.54 -14.60
C GLY A 211 8.69 -8.81 -14.82
N PHE A 212 8.78 -7.55 -14.40
CA PHE A 212 10.01 -6.77 -14.50
C PHE A 212 11.15 -7.38 -13.69
N THR A 213 10.88 -7.85 -12.47
CA THR A 213 11.86 -8.56 -11.65
C THR A 213 12.30 -9.86 -12.30
N SER A 214 11.37 -10.65 -12.85
CA SER A 214 11.71 -11.88 -13.57
C SER A 214 12.65 -11.60 -14.74
N TRP A 215 12.36 -10.54 -15.51
CA TRP A 215 13.19 -10.11 -16.63
C TRP A 215 14.61 -9.78 -16.17
N ILE A 216 14.79 -8.86 -15.22
CA ILE A 216 16.14 -8.46 -14.78
C ILE A 216 16.88 -9.63 -14.10
N ALA A 217 16.18 -10.43 -13.29
CA ALA A 217 16.77 -11.53 -12.56
C ALA A 217 17.23 -12.64 -13.49
N TYR A 218 16.46 -12.92 -14.55
CA TYR A 218 16.83 -13.90 -15.58
C TYR A 218 18.22 -13.61 -16.16
N TYR A 219 18.46 -12.37 -16.60
CA TYR A 219 19.71 -12.01 -17.27
C TYR A 219 20.90 -11.86 -16.31
N ILE A 220 20.69 -11.26 -15.14
CA ILE A 220 21.78 -11.08 -14.16
C ILE A 220 22.24 -12.44 -13.61
N ASN A 221 21.31 -13.37 -13.38
CA ASN A 221 21.63 -14.68 -12.82
C ASN A 221 21.96 -15.72 -13.89
N HIS A 222 21.84 -15.41 -15.18
CA HIS A 222 22.13 -16.35 -16.26
C HIS A 222 23.56 -16.92 -16.15
N PRO A 223 23.80 -18.23 -16.39
CA PRO A 223 25.14 -18.81 -16.35
C PRO A 223 26.16 -18.10 -17.26
N GLN A 224 25.70 -17.55 -18.38
CA GLN A 224 26.51 -16.79 -19.35
C GLN A 224 26.65 -15.30 -19.01
N TYR A 225 26.17 -14.85 -17.85
CA TYR A 225 26.33 -13.47 -17.42
C TYR A 225 27.80 -13.07 -17.47
N THR A 226 28.09 -11.92 -18.09
CA THR A 226 29.44 -11.36 -18.16
C THR A 226 29.53 -10.17 -17.19
N PRO A 227 30.58 -10.10 -16.36
CA PRO A 227 30.73 -9.02 -15.40
C PRO A 227 30.90 -7.66 -16.09
N PRO A 228 30.66 -6.56 -15.35
CA PRO A 228 30.78 -5.20 -15.88
C PRO A 228 32.18 -4.91 -16.43
N SER A 229 32.23 -4.15 -17.52
CA SER A 229 33.44 -3.92 -18.32
C SER A 229 34.47 -3.02 -17.64
N PHE A 230 34.06 -2.16 -16.70
CA PHE A 230 34.99 -1.33 -15.92
C PHE A 230 35.37 -1.97 -14.56
N GLY A 231 35.06 -3.25 -14.37
CA GLY A 231 35.56 -4.07 -13.26
C GLY A 231 35.11 -3.65 -11.86
N ASN A 232 35.90 -4.00 -10.86
CA ASN A 232 35.54 -3.85 -9.44
C ASN A 232 35.31 -2.39 -9.01
N ARG A 233 36.00 -1.41 -9.61
CA ARG A 233 35.83 0.00 -9.26
C ARG A 233 34.40 0.48 -9.56
N GLN A 234 33.86 0.12 -10.72
CA GLN A 234 32.47 0.40 -11.09
C GLN A 234 31.50 -0.26 -10.10
N VAL A 235 31.72 -1.55 -9.82
CA VAL A 235 30.87 -2.32 -8.89
C VAL A 235 30.84 -1.67 -7.50
N THR A 236 32.01 -1.38 -6.93
CA THR A 236 32.12 -0.81 -5.58
C THR A 236 31.45 0.56 -5.48
N ILE A 237 31.73 1.47 -6.42
CA ILE A 237 31.11 2.80 -6.42
C ILE A 237 29.59 2.69 -6.56
N SER A 238 29.11 1.82 -7.44
CA SER A 238 27.68 1.61 -7.63
C SER A 238 26.98 1.03 -6.40
N VAL A 239 27.59 0.06 -5.70
CA VAL A 239 27.03 -0.47 -4.44
C VAL A 239 26.96 0.62 -3.38
N LEU A 240 28.01 1.43 -3.22
CA LEU A 240 28.00 2.52 -2.26
C LEU A 240 26.90 3.55 -2.56
N ASN A 241 26.77 3.97 -3.82
CA ASN A 241 25.72 4.88 -4.26
C ASN A 241 24.32 4.27 -4.06
N PHE A 242 24.16 2.99 -4.34
CA PHE A 242 22.91 2.25 -4.09
C PHE A 242 22.53 2.32 -2.61
N LEU A 243 23.45 1.99 -1.70
CA LEU A 243 23.20 2.00 -0.26
C LEU A 243 22.87 3.40 0.27
N ILE A 244 23.56 4.44 -0.23
CA ILE A 244 23.25 5.85 0.09
C ILE A 244 21.84 6.19 -0.37
N CYS A 245 21.43 5.75 -1.56
CA CYS A 245 20.09 5.99 -2.07
C CYS A 245 19.02 5.24 -1.28
N GLU A 246 19.23 3.97 -0.94
CA GLU A 246 18.30 3.20 -0.10
C GLU A 246 18.11 3.84 1.28
N ALA A 247 19.21 4.26 1.92
CA ALA A 247 19.15 4.98 3.19
C ALA A 247 18.41 6.32 3.04
N GLY A 248 18.73 7.08 1.99
CA GLY A 248 18.07 8.34 1.69
C GLY A 248 16.56 8.20 1.51
N ASN A 249 16.14 7.24 0.69
CA ASN A 249 14.73 6.92 0.47
C ASN A 249 14.02 6.60 1.80
N HIS A 250 14.63 5.74 2.63
CA HIS A 250 14.09 5.39 3.94
C HIS A 250 13.89 6.61 4.84
N PHE A 251 14.91 7.46 4.99
CA PHE A 251 14.81 8.65 5.84
C PHE A 251 13.74 9.62 5.35
N ILE A 252 13.59 9.79 4.04
CA ILE A 252 12.52 10.61 3.48
C ILE A 252 11.16 10.00 3.81
N ASN A 253 10.95 8.69 3.61
CA ASN A 253 9.68 8.04 3.92
C ASN A 253 9.33 8.13 5.41
N VAL A 254 10.32 8.02 6.31
CA VAL A 254 10.12 8.23 7.76
C VAL A 254 9.66 9.66 8.07
N VAL A 255 10.26 10.67 7.44
CA VAL A 255 9.85 12.07 7.60
C VAL A 255 8.43 12.28 7.06
N LEU A 256 8.11 11.70 5.89
CA LEU A 256 6.77 11.78 5.30
C LEU A 256 5.70 11.08 6.15
N ALA A 257 6.05 9.99 6.84
CA ALA A 257 5.17 9.26 7.75
C ALA A 257 4.89 9.99 9.08
N HIS A 258 5.74 10.95 9.45
CA HIS A 258 5.60 11.79 10.63
C HIS A 258 5.47 13.26 10.24
N PRO A 259 4.33 13.68 9.67
CA PRO A 259 4.10 15.09 9.44
C PRO A 259 4.09 15.81 10.80
N ASN A 260 5.10 16.64 11.07
CA ASN A 260 5.10 17.53 12.23
C ASN A 260 4.05 18.62 11.99
N HIS A 261 2.79 18.31 12.27
CA HIS A 261 1.66 19.23 12.14
C HIS A 261 1.21 19.73 13.52
N THR A 262 2.04 20.54 14.16
CA THR A 262 1.59 21.46 15.21
C THR A 262 1.42 22.84 14.58
N GLY A 263 0.32 23.06 13.86
CA GLY A 263 -0.04 24.38 13.31
C GLY A 263 -0.93 24.29 12.07
N SER A 264 -1.96 25.13 12.01
CA SER A 264 -3.06 25.12 11.02
C SER A 264 -2.68 25.45 9.56
N ASN A 265 -1.41 25.35 9.18
CA ASN A 265 -0.94 25.56 7.82
C ASN A 265 -0.09 24.33 7.44
N ALA A 266 -0.60 23.49 6.56
CA ALA A 266 0.11 22.33 6.04
C ALA A 266 1.33 22.80 5.24
N CYS A 267 2.46 23.00 5.93
CA CYS A 267 3.74 23.28 5.30
C CYS A 267 4.26 21.98 4.66
N PHE A 268 4.79 22.08 3.44
CA PHE A 268 5.50 20.98 2.82
C PHE A 268 6.63 20.49 3.75
N PRO A 269 6.93 19.18 3.79
CA PRO A 269 8.02 18.64 4.59
C PRO A 269 9.32 19.38 4.28
N SER A 270 9.97 19.90 5.33
CA SER A 270 11.21 20.65 5.22
C SER A 270 12.41 19.78 5.57
N PRO A 271 13.62 20.12 5.07
CA PRO A 271 14.83 19.43 5.46
C PRO A 271 15.06 19.51 6.97
N THR A 272 15.61 18.43 7.52
CA THR A 272 15.98 18.30 8.94
C THR A 272 17.51 18.35 9.10
N TYR A 273 18.01 18.13 10.33
CA TYR A 273 19.45 17.96 10.57
C TYR A 273 20.07 16.76 9.86
N ASN A 274 19.26 15.79 9.42
CA ASN A 274 19.74 14.64 8.66
C ASN A 274 20.08 15.05 7.22
N PRO A 275 21.33 14.88 6.74
CA PRO A 275 21.74 15.29 5.39
C PRO A 275 20.95 14.59 4.27
N PHE A 276 20.41 13.39 4.50
CA PHE A 276 19.55 12.71 3.54
C PHE A 276 18.24 13.47 3.25
N THR A 277 17.83 14.34 4.17
CA THR A 277 16.59 15.13 4.01
C THR A 277 16.85 16.48 3.32
N TRP A 278 18.10 16.88 3.11
CA TRP A 278 18.42 18.16 2.45
C TRP A 278 17.99 18.20 0.99
N LEU A 279 17.74 17.03 0.39
CA LEU A 279 17.22 16.92 -0.96
C LEU A 279 15.83 17.57 -1.12
N PHE A 280 15.08 17.79 -0.03
CA PHE A 280 13.85 18.61 -0.03
C PHE A 280 14.09 20.07 -0.48
N MET A 281 15.33 20.58 -0.42
CA MET A 281 15.66 21.92 -0.93
C MET A 281 15.72 21.98 -2.46
N LEU A 282 15.82 20.83 -3.13
CA LEU A 282 16.03 20.75 -4.58
C LEU A 282 14.83 20.15 -5.31
N VAL A 283 14.11 19.20 -4.69
CA VAL A 283 13.03 18.46 -5.33
C VAL A 283 11.86 18.25 -4.36
N SER A 284 10.65 18.20 -4.92
CA SER A 284 9.42 18.03 -4.13
C SER A 284 9.23 16.62 -3.57
N CYS A 285 9.73 15.60 -4.28
CA CYS A 285 9.58 14.20 -3.89
C CYS A 285 10.94 13.49 -3.83
N PRO A 286 11.77 13.77 -2.80
CA PRO A 286 13.12 13.22 -2.71
C PRO A 286 13.18 11.70 -2.62
N ASN A 287 12.14 11.06 -2.10
CA ASN A 287 12.04 9.59 -2.05
C ASN A 287 12.10 8.98 -3.46
N TYR A 288 11.40 9.56 -4.43
CA TYR A 288 11.48 9.10 -5.83
C TYR A 288 12.84 9.39 -6.46
N THR A 289 13.49 10.50 -6.10
CA THR A 289 14.85 10.78 -6.59
C THR A 289 15.85 9.74 -6.08
N TYR A 290 15.79 9.41 -4.79
CA TYR A 290 16.62 8.34 -4.24
C TYR A 290 16.29 6.97 -4.85
N GLU A 291 15.01 6.66 -5.04
CA GLU A 291 14.57 5.44 -5.71
C GLU A 291 15.18 5.29 -7.12
N ILE A 292 15.08 6.33 -7.94
CA ILE A 292 15.68 6.37 -9.28
C ILE A 292 17.21 6.20 -9.17
N GLY A 293 17.84 6.86 -8.19
CA GLY A 293 19.27 6.73 -7.92
C GLY A 293 19.69 5.29 -7.57
N SER A 294 18.90 4.57 -6.77
CA SER A 294 19.10 3.15 -6.48
C SER A 294 19.06 2.32 -7.76
N TRP A 295 18.03 2.46 -8.59
CA TRP A 295 17.89 1.67 -9.82
C TRP A 295 18.95 2.00 -10.88
N ILE A 296 19.38 3.26 -11.00
CA ILE A 296 20.52 3.66 -11.84
C ILE A 296 21.79 3.00 -11.32
N SER A 297 22.06 3.09 -10.02
CA SER A 297 23.26 2.50 -9.40
C SER A 297 23.28 0.98 -9.58
N PHE A 298 22.14 0.31 -9.40
CA PHE A 298 21.98 -1.12 -9.65
C PHE A 298 22.27 -1.48 -11.11
N THR A 299 21.72 -0.72 -12.06
CA THR A 299 21.94 -0.93 -13.50
C THR A 299 23.40 -0.73 -13.89
N VAL A 300 24.06 0.29 -13.33
CA VAL A 300 25.50 0.51 -13.54
C VAL A 300 26.31 -0.62 -12.91
N MET A 301 25.94 -1.09 -11.71
CA MET A 301 26.63 -2.21 -11.05
C MET A 301 26.60 -3.49 -11.89
N THR A 302 25.44 -3.85 -12.44
CA THR A 302 25.26 -5.11 -13.18
C THR A 302 25.58 -4.99 -14.67
N GLN A 303 25.57 -3.77 -15.22
CA GLN A 303 25.74 -3.46 -16.64
C GLN A 303 24.79 -4.23 -17.57
N THR A 304 23.60 -4.58 -17.08
CA THR A 304 22.55 -5.24 -17.85
C THR A 304 21.55 -4.20 -18.37
N LEU A 305 21.89 -3.53 -19.47
CA LEU A 305 20.94 -2.67 -20.21
C LEU A 305 20.25 -3.48 -21.32
N PRO A 306 18.96 -3.23 -21.64
CA PRO A 306 18.23 -3.89 -22.73
C PRO A 306 18.97 -3.87 -24.07
N GLY A 307 19.56 -2.72 -24.45
CA GLY A 307 20.29 -2.58 -25.71
C GLY A 307 21.63 -3.33 -25.76
N LYS A 308 22.30 -3.52 -24.62
CA LYS A 308 23.55 -4.31 -24.55
C LYS A 308 23.29 -5.80 -24.35
N MET A 309 22.12 -6.18 -23.81
CA MET A 309 21.67 -7.56 -23.72
C MET A 309 21.41 -8.15 -25.11
N ILE A 310 20.71 -7.44 -25.99
CA ILE A 310 20.45 -7.94 -27.35
C ILE A 310 21.77 -8.10 -28.12
N VAL A 311 22.66 -7.11 -28.08
CA VAL A 311 23.92 -7.20 -28.85
C VAL A 311 24.83 -8.31 -28.33
N ARG A 312 24.94 -8.52 -27.00
CA ARG A 312 25.87 -9.51 -26.44
C ARG A 312 25.35 -10.94 -26.32
N PHE A 313 24.03 -11.16 -26.37
CA PHE A 313 23.46 -12.51 -26.44
C PHE A 313 23.40 -13.05 -27.88
N PHE A 314 23.42 -12.17 -28.90
CA PHE A 314 23.38 -12.58 -30.31
C PHE A 314 24.75 -12.55 -31.03
N ASP A 315 25.81 -12.03 -30.40
CA ASP A 315 27.19 -12.05 -30.94
C ASP A 315 27.96 -13.35 -30.63
N LYS A 316 27.28 -14.46 -30.33
CA LYS A 316 27.89 -15.79 -30.18
C LYS A 316 27.13 -16.86 -30.93
#